data_AF-A0A947T1Q5-F1
#
_entry.id   AF-A0A947T1Q5-F1
#
_cell.length_a   1.000
_cell.length_b   1.000
_cell.length_c   1.000
_cell.angle_alpha   90.00
_cell.angle_beta   90.00
_cell.angle_gamma   90.00
#
_symmetry.space_group_name_H-M   'P 1'
#
loop_
_entity.id
_entity.type
_entity.pdbx_description
1 polymer ?
#
loop_
_entity_poly.entity_id
_entity_poly.type
_entity_poly.pdbx_seq_one_letter_code
_entity_poly.pdbx_strand_id
1 'polypeptide(L)' 'MIDPPIETLLERTDNRFTLVVLAARRARQINAYYHQLGEGIGGYVPPQVHSLSRQPLSQAFEEIAADKLVVDRGE' A
#
# COMPACT_ATOMS: atom_id res chain seq x y z
N MET A 1 -9.30 -13.38 -10.65
CA MET A 1 -7.91 -13.78 -10.35
C MET A 1 -7.35 -12.75 -9.38
N ILE A 2 -6.60 -13.16 -8.36
CA ILE A 2 -5.98 -12.21 -7.42
C ILE A 2 -4.70 -11.71 -8.08
N ASP A 3 -4.57 -10.40 -8.23
CA ASP A 3 -3.40 -9.73 -8.79
C ASP A 3 -3.05 -8.57 -7.83
N PRO A 4 -1.80 -8.48 -7.32
CA PRO A 4 -0.68 -9.40 -7.50
C PRO A 4 -0.87 -10.78 -6.84
N PRO A 5 -0.19 -11.86 -7.31
CA PRO A 5 -0.16 -13.14 -6.63
C PRO A 5 0.38 -13.03 -5.19
N ILE A 6 -0.12 -13.87 -4.28
CA ILE A 6 0.26 -13.80 -2.86
C ILE A 6 1.73 -14.15 -2.65
N GLU A 7 2.30 -15.03 -3.47
CA GLU A 7 3.70 -15.43 -3.42
C GLU A 7 4.62 -14.22 -3.63
N THR A 8 4.32 -13.38 -4.63
CA THR A 8 5.04 -12.13 -4.90
C THR A 8 4.98 -11.16 -3.71
N LEU A 9 3.84 -11.10 -3.02
CA LEU A 9 3.69 -10.25 -1.84
C LEU A 9 4.47 -10.78 -0.63
N LEU A 10 4.55 -12.10 -0.48
CA LEU A 10 5.29 -12.76 0.59
C LEU A 10 6.81 -12.74 0.36
N GLU A 11 7.29 -12.64 -0.88
CA GLU A 11 8.71 -12.39 -1.16
C GLU A 11 9.17 -11.00 -0.68
N ARG A 12 8.24 -10.05 -0.57
CA ARG A 12 8.50 -8.65 -0.17
C ARG A 12 8.20 -8.37 1.30
N THR A 13 7.74 -9.37 2.05
CA THR A 13 7.34 -9.21 3.45
C THR A 13 7.81 -10.41 4.27
N ASP A 14 8.21 -10.21 5.53
CA ASP A 14 8.84 -11.32 6.28
C ASP A 14 7.88 -12.49 6.54
N ASN A 15 6.60 -12.19 6.73
CA ASN A 15 5.56 -13.17 7.00
C ASN A 15 4.15 -12.63 6.68
N ARG A 16 3.16 -13.53 6.70
CA ARG A 16 1.76 -13.22 6.36
C ARG A 16 1.13 -12.16 7.27
N PHE A 17 1.51 -12.10 8.55
CA PHE A 17 1.00 -11.09 9.47
C PHE A 17 1.55 -9.71 9.15
N THR A 18 2.85 -9.62 8.85
CA THR A 18 3.48 -8.37 8.38
C THR A 18 2.81 -7.89 7.10
N LEU A 19 2.55 -8.78 6.13
CA LEU A 19 1.84 -8.42 4.90
C LEU A 19 0.47 -7.79 5.18
N VAL A 20 -0.34 -8.41 6.04
CA VAL A 20 -1.68 -7.91 6.39
C VAL A 20 -1.59 -6.53 7.03
N VAL A 21 -0.70 -6.35 8.01
CA VAL A 21 -0.55 -5.08 8.73
C VAL A 21 -0.04 -3.98 7.80
N LEU A 22 0.97 -4.28 6.98
CA LEU A 22 1.58 -3.36 6.03
C LEU A 22 0.55 -2.90 4.98
N ALA A 23 -0.10 -3.84 4.31
CA ALA A 23 -1.10 -3.54 3.29
C ALA A 23 -2.28 -2.75 3.89
N ALA A 24 -2.78 -3.12 5.07
CA ALA A 24 -3.87 -2.40 5.72
C ALA A 24 -3.49 -0.98 6.14
N ARG A 25 -2.28 -0.77 6.67
CA ARG A 25 -1.78 0.57 7.01
C ARG A 25 -1.62 1.43 5.77
N ARG A 26 -1.01 0.89 4.72
CA ARG A 26 -0.80 1.62 3.47
C ARG A 26 -2.11 1.95 2.76
N ALA A 27 -3.05 1.02 2.73
CA ALA A 27 -4.38 1.25 2.17
C ALA A 27 -5.11 2.41 2.87
N ARG A 28 -4.97 2.56 4.21
CA ARG A 28 -5.53 3.71 4.94
C ARG A 28 -4.86 5.04 4.56
N GLN A 29 -3.55 5.06 4.34
CA GLN A 29 -2.84 6.26 3.87
C GLN A 29 -3.30 6.66 2.47
N ILE A 30 -3.41 5.70 1.54
CA ILE A 30 -3.91 5.93 0.17
C ILE A 30 -5.35 6.46 0.23
N ASN A 31 -6.19 5.85 1.05
CA ASN A 31 -7.57 6.30 1.22
C ASN A 31 -7.63 7.74 1.75
N ALA A 32 -6.85 8.05 2.79
CA ALA A 32 -6.80 9.40 3.36
C ALA A 32 -6.28 10.45 2.36
N TYR A 33 -5.26 10.10 1.55
CA TYR A 33 -4.76 10.96 0.47
C TYR A 33 -5.88 11.36 -0.49
N TYR A 34 -6.68 10.40 -0.97
CA TYR A 34 -7.77 10.71 -1.90
C TYR A 34 -8.92 11.52 -1.26
N HIS A 35 -9.17 11.36 0.04
CA HIS A 35 -10.18 12.15 0.75
C HIS A 35 -9.70 13.60 1.01
N GLN A 36 -8.40 13.80 1.27
CA GLN A 36 -7.82 15.12 1.56
C GLN A 36 -7.39 15.90 0.32
N LEU A 37 -7.43 15.29 -0.88
CA LEU A 37 -6.99 15.92 -2.13
C LEU A 37 -7.71 17.24 -2.42
N GLY A 38 -8.95 17.40 -1.96
CA GLY A 38 -9.73 18.63 -2.07
C GLY A 38 -9.55 19.63 -0.92
N GLU A 39 -8.94 19.22 0.19
CA GLU A 39 -8.81 20.04 1.41
C GLU A 39 -7.48 20.82 1.45
N GLY A 40 -6.53 20.53 0.55
CA GLY A 40 -5.23 21.21 0.49
C GLY A 40 -4.27 20.81 1.63
N ILE A 41 -4.60 19.79 2.42
CA ILE A 41 -3.79 19.28 3.50
C ILE A 41 -2.84 18.21 2.92
N GLY A 42 -1.59 18.58 2.67
CA GLY A 42 -0.55 17.71 2.08
C GLY A 42 0.04 16.69 3.07
N GLY A 43 -0.78 15.97 3.84
CA GLY A 43 -0.33 15.11 4.94
C GLY A 43 0.00 13.67 4.55
N TYR A 44 -0.57 13.14 3.46
CA TYR A 44 -0.41 11.73 3.07
C TYR A 44 0.32 11.58 1.75
N VAL A 45 1.17 10.55 1.70
CA VAL A 45 1.92 10.19 0.50
C VAL A 45 0.96 9.61 -0.55
N PRO A 46 0.94 10.15 -1.79
CA PRO A 46 0.09 9.64 -2.88
C PRO A 46 0.38 8.17 -3.21
N PRO A 47 -0.47 7.50 -4.00
CA PRO A 47 -0.12 6.22 -4.59
C PRO A 47 1.24 6.28 -5.31
N GLN A 48 2.07 5.26 -5.10
CA GLN A 48 3.45 5.19 -5.61
C GLN A 48 3.58 4.37 -6.90
N VAL A 49 2.47 3.79 -7.37
CA VAL A 49 2.38 3.04 -8.63
C VAL A 49 1.15 3.48 -9.41
N HIS A 50 1.21 3.35 -10.73
CA HIS A 50 0.04 3.50 -11.58
C HIS A 50 -0.82 2.24 -11.48
N SER A 51 -1.94 2.36 -10.77
CA SER A 51 -2.91 1.29 -10.61
C SER A 51 -4.13 1.50 -11.50
N LEU A 52 -4.65 0.41 -12.06
CA LEU A 52 -5.98 0.39 -12.69
C LEU A 52 -7.10 0.25 -11.63
N SER A 53 -6.76 -0.17 -10.42
CA SER A 53 -7.72 -0.34 -9.32
C SER A 53 -8.01 0.98 -8.63
N ARG A 54 -9.27 1.18 -8.24
CA ARG A 54 -9.70 2.28 -7.36
C ARG A 54 -9.77 1.87 -5.89
N GLN A 55 -9.54 0.58 -5.59
CA GLN A 55 -9.58 0.08 -4.22
C GLN A 55 -8.22 0.32 -3.56
N PRO A 56 -8.14 1.07 -2.43
CA PRO A 56 -6.88 1.38 -1.78
C PRO A 56 -6.06 0.15 -1.37
N LEU A 57 -6.73 -0.96 -1.06
CA LEU A 57 -6.05 -2.21 -0.71
C LEU A 57 -5.36 -2.87 -1.91
N SER A 58 -5.98 -2.86 -3.08
CA SER A 58 -5.33 -3.35 -4.31
C SER A 58 -4.11 -2.51 -4.64
N GLN A 59 -4.24 -1.17 -4.58
CA GLN A 59 -3.11 -0.26 -4.80
C GLN A 59 -1.97 -0.52 -3.79
N ALA A 60 -2.30 -0.77 -2.52
CA ALA A 60 -1.30 -1.12 -1.52
C ALA A 60 -0.57 -2.43 -1.85
N PHE A 61 -1.26 -3.46 -2.35
CA PHE A 61 -0.61 -4.70 -2.78
C PHE A 61 0.28 -4.49 -4.01
N GLU A 62 -0.16 -3.69 -4.99
CA GLU A 62 0.65 -3.35 -6.15
C GLU A 62 1.92 -2.58 -5.75
N GLU A 63 1.84 -1.67 -4.78
CA GLU A 63 3.01 -0.96 -4.24
C GLU A 63 3.97 -1.89 -3.49
N ILE A 64 3.46 -2.87 -2.74
CA ILE A 64 4.28 -3.90 -2.08
C ILE A 64 4.99 -4.75 -3.13
N ALA A 65 4.27 -5.22 -4.15
CA ALA A 65 4.84 -6.03 -5.22
C ALA A 65 5.92 -5.28 -6.02
N ALA A 66 5.76 -3.96 -6.18
CA ALA A 66 6.71 -3.08 -6.85
C ALA A 66 7.86 -2.58 -5.96
N ASP A 67 7.94 -3.07 -4.71
CA ASP A 67 9.00 -2.74 -3.75
C ASP A 67 9.12 -1.23 -3.48
N LYS A 68 7.97 -0.54 -3.40
CA LYS A 68 7.88 0.92 -3.20
C LYS A 68 7.71 1.36 -1.75
N LEU A 69 7.56 0.42 -0.82
CA LEU A 69 7.31 0.73 0.59
C LEU A 69 8.58 0.51 1.43
N VAL A 70 8.86 1.48 2.31
CA VAL A 70 9.88 1.34 3.35
C VAL A 70 9.17 1.11 4.68
N VAL A 71 9.49 0.01 5.35
CA VAL A 71 8.94 -0.31 6.67
C VAL A 71 9.92 0.13 7.73
N ASP A 72 9.60 1.23 8.41
CA ASP A 72 10.29 1.59 9.64
C ASP A 72 9.87 0.63 10.76
N ARG A 73 10.84 -0.07 11.34
CA ARG A 73 10.63 -1.03 12.42
C ARG A 73 10.82 -0.41 13.81
N GLY A 74 11.26 0.85 13.88
CA GLY A 74 11.62 1.53 15.12
C GLY A 74 12.80 0.85 15.80
N GLU A 75 13.98 1.47 15.71
CA GLU A 75 15.09 1.20 16.65
C GLU A 75 14.97 2.11 17.88
#